data_AF-D2R710-F1
#
_entry.id   AF-D2R710-F1
#
_cell.length_a   1.000
_cell.length_b   1.000
_cell.length_c   1.000
_cell.angle_alpha   90.00
_cell.angle_beta   90.00
_cell.angle_gamma   90.00
#
_symmetry.space_group_name_H-M   'P 1'
#
loop_
_entity.id
_entity.type
_entity.pdbx_description
1 polymer ?
#
loop_
_entity_poly.entity_id
_entity_poly.type
_entity_poly.pdbx_seq_one_letter_code
_entity_poly.pdbx_strand_id
1 'polypeptide(L)'
;MSASEFLKREIEQAMEQVAGDLEEVVSATITGSFDSARSLDAIADIDVVVVVEPLTTTTFQKCREHFSRALADVVEQHGLSLVVNDTLGPRKLDAPGTAVLHLMMYSPDSHRDHVLASPLTCFDWQRSRRWFKNSLAEIFPCPLLQPRHLAQARRGAGDYLADLAAGELSFRRIEFVDQRLLEVPCRQPMTMRDRLEFGYHVMKFLMLNFLKLIARQNLALTAQEISERYFREMPAHRELLEPLFLELTRRKTIRDFAALPEQCQSLLELFLQTFQQQFAEEFQQKARSFWWFRHAATPLSRGPRRFVGSTDLSIDEQQPSPPVAWKQVPWSDVTWISSPLRRATESIELLRRTYPESPAFISTDERLRELNYGACEGLTVDATRQQFPELFDAWTRGEDPAFPGGDCTADLETRLDAFVTELTESSISHGVIATHQGVLRVLLARHLGIARADAFRLEIPHLYPIEMMVTPRYGSFVNLSQELEPRLFARDRWGLSRAYRPPVGASR
;
A
#
# COMPACT_ATOMS: atom_id res chain seq x y z
N MET A 1 -8.25 -15.91 -32.91
CA MET A 1 -8.02 -14.67 -32.15
C MET A 1 -8.94 -13.59 -32.70
N SER A 2 -9.59 -12.81 -31.85
CA SER A 2 -10.32 -11.62 -32.29
C SER A 2 -9.36 -10.53 -32.77
N ALA A 3 -9.85 -9.57 -33.56
CA ALA A 3 -9.05 -8.38 -33.94
C ALA A 3 -8.51 -7.61 -32.72
N SER A 4 -9.28 -7.58 -31.62
CA SER A 4 -8.84 -6.99 -30.35
C SER A 4 -7.72 -7.77 -29.66
N GLU A 5 -7.71 -9.11 -29.73
CA GLU A 5 -6.61 -9.92 -29.20
C GLU A 5 -5.33 -9.77 -30.01
N PHE A 6 -5.45 -9.56 -31.33
CA PHE A 6 -4.30 -9.30 -32.19
C PHE A 6 -3.68 -7.93 -31.87
N LEU A 7 -4.49 -6.86 -31.83
CA LEU A 7 -4.02 -5.52 -31.43
C LEU A 7 -3.34 -5.55 -30.05
N LYS A 8 -3.92 -6.25 -29.06
CA LYS A 8 -3.31 -6.37 -27.73
C LYS A 8 -1.91 -6.98 -27.78
N ARG A 9 -1.71 -8.04 -28.57
CA ARG A 9 -0.40 -8.69 -28.71
C ARG A 9 0.61 -7.76 -29.41
N GLU A 10 0.19 -7.03 -30.43
CA GLU A 10 1.07 -6.08 -31.11
C GLU A 10 1.48 -4.92 -30.20
N ILE A 11 0.54 -4.41 -29.39
CA ILE A 11 0.83 -3.42 -28.35
C ILE A 11 1.84 -4.00 -27.34
N GLU A 12 1.59 -5.21 -26.82
CA GLU A 12 2.51 -5.88 -25.89
C GLU A 12 3.93 -6.02 -26.49
N GLN A 13 4.04 -6.48 -27.73
CA GLN A 13 5.33 -6.64 -28.43
C GLN A 13 6.04 -5.30 -28.64
N ALA A 14 5.31 -4.26 -29.04
CA ALA A 14 5.89 -2.92 -29.22
C ALA A 14 6.40 -2.35 -27.89
N MET A 15 5.63 -2.52 -26.80
CA MET A 15 6.04 -2.08 -25.47
C MET A 15 7.24 -2.87 -24.94
N GLU A 16 7.28 -4.19 -25.18
CA GLU A 16 8.41 -5.06 -24.82
C GLU A 16 9.68 -4.63 -25.54
N GLN A 17 9.60 -4.41 -26.85
CA GLN A 17 10.73 -4.00 -27.66
C GLN A 17 11.29 -2.65 -27.19
N VAL A 18 10.44 -1.63 -27.02
CA VAL A 18 10.88 -0.32 -26.53
C VAL A 18 11.49 -0.42 -25.14
N ALA A 19 10.87 -1.18 -24.23
CA ALA A 19 11.41 -1.38 -22.89
C ALA A 19 12.77 -2.09 -22.93
N GLY A 20 12.98 -3.04 -23.84
CA GLY A 20 14.24 -3.75 -24.05
C GLY A 20 15.34 -2.86 -24.62
N ASP A 21 15.03 -2.02 -25.61
CA ASP A 21 15.98 -1.15 -26.32
C ASP A 21 16.50 0.01 -25.46
N LEU A 22 15.73 0.43 -24.45
CA LEU A 22 16.10 1.52 -23.56
C LEU A 22 16.75 1.00 -22.28
N GLU A 23 18.08 1.10 -22.17
CA GLU A 23 18.84 0.68 -20.97
C GLU A 23 18.35 1.35 -19.69
N GLU A 24 17.87 2.60 -19.77
CA GLU A 24 17.40 3.38 -18.63
C GLU A 24 16.07 2.87 -18.06
N VAL A 25 15.28 2.12 -18.83
CA VAL A 25 14.02 1.53 -18.37
C VAL A 25 14.33 0.34 -17.47
N VAL A 26 13.81 0.35 -16.24
CA VAL A 26 13.97 -0.74 -15.25
C VAL A 26 12.73 -1.62 -15.17
N SER A 27 11.55 -1.04 -15.41
CA SER A 27 10.26 -1.73 -15.47
C SER A 27 9.37 -0.99 -16.45
N ALA A 28 8.61 -1.72 -17.26
CA ALA A 28 7.46 -1.18 -17.98
C ALA A 28 6.29 -2.12 -17.75
N THR A 29 5.13 -1.60 -17.34
CA THR A 29 3.96 -2.43 -17.00
C THR A 29 2.70 -1.81 -17.57
N ILE A 30 1.97 -2.59 -18.35
CA ILE A 30 0.63 -2.20 -18.83
C ILE A 30 -0.35 -2.49 -17.70
N THR A 31 -1.14 -1.50 -17.30
CA THR A 31 -2.07 -1.57 -16.16
C THR A 31 -3.49 -1.20 -16.57
N GLY A 32 -4.37 -0.98 -15.59
CA GLY A 32 -5.74 -0.51 -15.85
C GLY A 32 -6.65 -1.58 -16.44
N SER A 33 -7.58 -1.14 -17.29
CA SER A 33 -8.62 -1.99 -17.88
C SER A 33 -8.15 -2.81 -19.09
N PHE A 34 -6.90 -2.64 -19.53
CA PHE A 34 -6.34 -3.26 -20.72
C PHE A 34 -6.57 -4.79 -20.76
N ASP A 35 -6.30 -5.48 -19.65
CA ASP A 35 -6.50 -6.93 -19.53
C ASP A 35 -7.95 -7.34 -19.79
N SER A 36 -8.90 -6.57 -19.26
CA SER A 36 -10.33 -6.85 -19.32
C SER A 36 -11.04 -6.37 -20.60
N ALA A 37 -10.39 -5.50 -21.40
CA ALA A 37 -10.95 -4.94 -22.61
C ALA A 37 -11.21 -6.01 -23.68
N ARG A 38 -12.41 -6.07 -24.27
CA ARG A 38 -12.76 -7.09 -25.29
C ARG A 38 -12.93 -6.52 -26.70
N SER A 39 -13.10 -5.22 -26.85
CA SER A 39 -13.25 -4.52 -28.14
C SER A 39 -12.10 -3.53 -28.39
N LEU A 40 -11.90 -3.16 -29.66
CA LEU A 40 -10.92 -2.15 -30.07
C LEU A 40 -11.18 -0.81 -29.38
N ASP A 41 -12.44 -0.35 -29.34
CA ASP A 41 -12.78 0.87 -28.61
C ASP A 41 -12.56 0.77 -27.09
N ALA A 42 -12.54 -0.44 -26.53
CA ALA A 42 -12.25 -0.65 -25.10
C ALA A 42 -10.73 -0.68 -24.81
N ILE A 43 -9.89 -0.82 -25.85
CA ILE A 43 -8.42 -0.68 -25.77
C ILE A 43 -8.01 0.80 -25.90
N ALA A 44 -8.96 1.73 -26.04
CA ALA A 44 -8.70 3.15 -26.25
C ALA A 44 -8.02 3.88 -25.07
N ASP A 45 -7.80 3.25 -23.92
CA ASP A 45 -7.11 3.84 -22.78
C ASP A 45 -6.06 2.85 -22.27
N ILE A 46 -4.79 3.13 -22.61
CA ILE A 46 -3.64 2.26 -22.38
C ILE A 46 -2.81 2.91 -21.27
N ASP A 47 -3.04 2.45 -20.04
CA ASP A 47 -2.28 2.88 -18.87
C ASP A 47 -0.94 2.15 -18.83
N VAL A 48 0.17 2.86 -18.98
CA VAL A 48 1.52 2.28 -18.91
C VAL A 48 2.30 2.95 -17.78
N VAL A 49 2.76 2.14 -16.84
CA VAL A 49 3.67 2.57 -15.77
C VAL A 49 5.08 2.19 -16.16
N VAL A 50 5.98 3.17 -16.24
CA VAL A 50 7.39 2.96 -16.58
C VAL A 50 8.28 3.47 -15.45
N VAL A 51 9.17 2.62 -14.96
CA VAL A 51 10.21 2.99 -13.99
C VAL A 51 11.53 3.18 -14.74
N VAL A 52 12.15 4.33 -14.58
CA VAL A 52 13.36 4.76 -15.30
C VAL A 52 14.45 5.15 -14.30
N GLU A 53 15.69 4.71 -14.51
CA GLU A 53 16.84 5.02 -13.67
C GLU A 53 18.09 5.33 -14.52
N PRO A 54 18.67 6.54 -14.45
CA PRO A 54 18.17 7.71 -13.73
C PRO A 54 16.99 8.38 -14.46
N LEU A 55 16.00 8.85 -13.71
CA LEU A 55 14.94 9.70 -14.26
C LEU A 55 15.41 11.16 -14.32
N THR A 56 15.75 11.63 -15.52
CA THR A 56 16.19 12.99 -15.86
C THR A 56 15.28 13.56 -16.94
N THR A 57 15.34 14.86 -17.24
CA THR A 57 14.59 15.45 -18.35
C THR A 57 14.89 14.76 -19.68
N THR A 58 16.17 14.44 -19.93
CA THR A 58 16.60 13.76 -21.17
C THR A 58 16.04 12.35 -21.25
N THR A 59 16.14 11.56 -20.18
CA THR A 59 15.64 10.17 -20.17
C THR A 59 14.11 10.12 -20.21
N PHE A 60 13.42 11.08 -19.58
CA PHE A 60 11.96 11.24 -19.66
C PHE A 60 11.51 11.50 -21.10
N GLN A 61 12.11 12.49 -21.78
CA GLN A 61 11.76 12.84 -23.16
C GLN A 61 12.03 11.67 -24.12
N LYS A 62 13.21 11.05 -24.01
CA LYS A 62 13.60 9.86 -24.77
C LYS A 62 12.58 8.73 -24.59
N CYS A 63 12.24 8.36 -23.35
CA CYS A 63 11.28 7.30 -23.08
C CYS A 63 9.91 7.66 -23.67
N ARG A 64 9.41 8.87 -23.40
CA ARG A 64 8.11 9.33 -23.94
C ARG A 64 8.06 9.22 -25.45
N GLU A 65 9.06 9.74 -26.16
CA GLU A 65 9.12 9.70 -27.62
C GLU A 65 9.12 8.27 -28.16
N HIS A 66 9.94 7.38 -27.59
CA HIS A 66 10.03 5.98 -28.04
C HIS A 66 8.74 5.19 -27.78
N PHE A 67 8.17 5.29 -26.56
CA PHE A 67 6.93 4.61 -26.21
C PHE A 67 5.74 5.12 -27.04
N SER A 68 5.63 6.46 -27.19
CA SER A 68 4.57 7.04 -28.02
C SER A 68 4.70 6.65 -29.48
N ARG A 69 5.90 6.68 -30.06
CA ARG A 69 6.12 6.31 -31.46
C ARG A 69 5.80 4.85 -31.73
N ALA A 70 6.31 3.93 -30.91
CA ALA A 70 6.07 2.51 -31.09
C ALA A 70 4.58 2.17 -30.99
N LEU A 71 3.85 2.82 -30.09
CA LEU A 71 2.42 2.62 -29.98
C LEU A 71 1.65 3.27 -31.14
N ALA A 72 2.07 4.45 -31.61
CA ALA A 72 1.47 5.11 -32.77
C ALA A 72 1.55 4.22 -34.01
N ASP A 73 2.72 3.66 -34.29
CA ASP A 73 2.95 2.76 -35.43
C ASP A 73 2.01 1.53 -35.39
N VAL A 74 1.72 1.00 -34.20
CA VAL A 74 0.79 -0.13 -34.02
C VAL A 74 -0.67 0.30 -34.21
N VAL A 75 -1.11 1.36 -33.52
CA VAL A 75 -2.54 1.74 -33.54
C VAL A 75 -2.96 2.32 -34.91
N GLU A 76 -2.05 2.97 -35.64
CA GLU A 76 -2.29 3.48 -36.99
C GLU A 76 -2.54 2.36 -38.01
N GLN A 77 -1.87 1.21 -37.86
CA GLN A 77 -2.13 0.02 -38.69
C GLN A 77 -3.55 -0.52 -38.50
N HIS A 78 -4.17 -0.23 -37.36
CA HIS A 78 -5.56 -0.57 -37.05
C HIS A 78 -6.54 0.60 -37.30
N GLY A 79 -6.08 1.68 -37.96
CA GLY A 79 -6.92 2.83 -38.33
C GLY A 79 -7.25 3.76 -37.17
N LEU A 80 -6.47 3.74 -36.09
CA LEU A 80 -6.62 4.61 -34.93
C LEU A 80 -5.50 5.66 -34.88
N SER A 81 -5.78 6.86 -34.38
CA SER A 81 -4.75 7.87 -34.09
C SER A 81 -4.36 7.86 -32.61
N LEU A 82 -3.07 7.96 -32.30
CA LEU A 82 -2.60 8.02 -30.92
C LEU A 82 -2.74 9.43 -30.30
N VAL A 83 -3.24 9.50 -29.07
CA VAL A 83 -3.23 10.68 -28.21
C VAL A 83 -2.47 10.34 -26.93
N VAL A 84 -1.49 11.15 -26.54
CA VAL A 84 -0.77 10.97 -25.27
C VAL A 84 -1.44 11.84 -24.20
N ASN A 85 -1.87 11.22 -23.11
CA ASN A 85 -2.47 11.91 -21.97
C ASN A 85 -1.43 12.17 -20.88
N ASP A 86 -0.92 13.40 -20.81
CA ASP A 86 0.03 13.86 -19.79
C ASP A 86 -0.66 14.52 -18.57
N THR A 87 -1.97 14.29 -18.38
CA THR A 87 -2.73 14.88 -17.26
C THR A 87 -3.00 13.87 -16.14
N LEU A 88 -2.88 14.33 -14.90
CA LEU A 88 -3.25 13.54 -13.72
C LEU A 88 -4.69 13.86 -13.31
N GLY A 89 -5.50 12.83 -13.11
CA GLY A 89 -6.88 12.96 -12.68
C GLY A 89 -7.87 12.29 -13.65
N PRO A 90 -9.18 12.44 -13.41
CA PRO A 90 -10.21 11.67 -14.09
C PRO A 90 -10.56 12.16 -15.50
N ARG A 91 -9.70 12.99 -16.12
CA ARG A 91 -9.93 13.52 -17.46
C ARG A 91 -9.74 12.40 -18.49
N LYS A 92 -10.81 12.09 -19.22
CA LYS A 92 -10.77 11.20 -20.38
C LYS A 92 -10.58 11.99 -21.67
N LEU A 93 -9.70 11.51 -22.55
CA LEU A 93 -9.41 12.11 -23.87
C LEU A 93 -9.98 11.26 -25.01
N ASP A 94 -11.03 10.51 -24.72
CA ASP A 94 -11.59 9.54 -25.64
C ASP A 94 -12.35 10.24 -26.77
N ALA A 95 -11.84 10.09 -27.99
CA ALA A 95 -12.52 10.49 -29.21
C ALA A 95 -12.70 9.26 -30.13
N PRO A 96 -13.75 9.20 -30.96
CA PRO A 96 -13.91 8.10 -31.90
C PRO A 96 -12.67 7.96 -32.80
N GLY A 97 -12.17 6.73 -32.94
CA GLY A 97 -10.96 6.46 -33.73
C GLY A 97 -9.65 6.87 -33.06
N THR A 98 -9.63 7.17 -31.76
CA THR A 98 -8.40 7.47 -31.02
C THR A 98 -8.03 6.38 -30.02
N ALA A 99 -6.73 6.13 -29.88
CA ALA A 99 -6.15 5.38 -28.77
C ALA A 99 -5.42 6.38 -27.85
N VAL A 100 -5.67 6.30 -26.56
CA VAL A 100 -5.05 7.16 -25.55
C VAL A 100 -3.95 6.37 -24.84
N LEU A 101 -2.72 6.88 -24.87
CA LEU A 101 -1.62 6.40 -24.05
C LEU A 101 -1.51 7.28 -22.82
N HIS A 102 -1.77 6.71 -21.65
CA HIS A 102 -1.49 7.34 -20.38
C HIS A 102 -0.16 6.81 -19.85
N LEU A 103 0.90 7.59 -20.05
CA LEU A 103 2.27 7.20 -19.72
C LEU A 103 2.68 7.80 -18.37
N MET A 104 2.74 6.95 -17.34
CA MET A 104 3.16 7.34 -16.00
C MET A 104 4.61 6.93 -15.77
N MET A 105 5.50 7.90 -15.63
CA MET A 105 6.94 7.67 -15.45
C MET A 105 7.41 7.98 -14.04
N TYR A 106 8.19 7.07 -13.46
CA TYR A 106 8.72 7.18 -12.10
C TYR A 106 10.21 6.82 -12.06
N SER A 107 10.95 7.40 -11.12
CA SER A 107 12.18 6.77 -10.65
C SER A 107 11.82 5.65 -9.68
N PRO A 108 12.73 4.74 -9.32
CA PRO A 108 12.49 3.74 -8.27
C PRO A 108 11.99 4.37 -6.97
N ASP A 109 12.57 5.50 -6.58
CA ASP A 109 12.20 6.23 -5.37
C ASP A 109 10.82 6.90 -5.48
N SER A 110 10.50 7.54 -6.61
CA SER A 110 9.19 8.17 -6.78
C SER A 110 8.08 7.15 -7.00
N HIS A 111 8.40 5.97 -7.55
CA HIS A 111 7.47 4.85 -7.62
C HIS A 111 7.09 4.38 -6.21
N ARG A 112 8.07 4.15 -5.32
CA ARG A 112 7.79 3.82 -3.92
C ARG A 112 6.91 4.88 -3.28
N ASP A 113 7.27 6.16 -3.40
CA ASP A 113 6.50 7.24 -2.78
C ASP A 113 5.06 7.28 -3.30
N HIS A 114 4.86 7.00 -4.60
CA HIS A 114 3.53 6.89 -5.19
C HIS A 114 2.74 5.68 -4.65
N VAL A 115 3.39 4.53 -4.47
CA VAL A 115 2.77 3.34 -3.87
C VAL A 115 2.26 3.63 -2.46
N LEU A 116 3.04 4.33 -1.64
CA LEU A 116 2.64 4.70 -0.28
C LEU A 116 1.56 5.80 -0.25
N ALA A 117 1.59 6.74 -1.21
CA ALA A 117 0.61 7.82 -1.30
C ALA A 117 -0.73 7.37 -1.95
N SER A 118 -0.70 6.40 -2.86
CA SER A 118 -1.85 5.92 -3.64
C SER A 118 -1.94 4.39 -3.66
N PRO A 119 -2.02 3.73 -2.48
CA PRO A 119 -1.94 2.28 -2.38
C PRO A 119 -3.12 1.56 -3.04
N LEU A 120 -4.31 2.15 -3.09
CA LEU A 120 -5.48 1.51 -3.71
C LEU A 120 -5.25 1.26 -5.21
N THR A 121 -4.71 2.25 -5.91
CA THR A 121 -4.40 2.17 -7.34
C THR A 121 -3.20 1.27 -7.59
N CYS A 122 -2.13 1.46 -6.82
CA CYS A 122 -0.90 0.67 -6.99
C CYS A 122 -1.10 -0.80 -6.64
N PHE A 123 -2.00 -1.12 -5.70
CA PHE A 123 -2.39 -2.49 -5.40
C PHE A 123 -3.01 -3.13 -6.63
N ASP A 124 -3.91 -2.44 -7.36
CA ASP A 124 -4.44 -2.94 -8.63
C ASP A 124 -3.36 -3.09 -9.72
N TRP A 125 -2.44 -2.13 -9.85
CA TRP A 125 -1.33 -2.21 -10.81
C TRP A 125 -0.48 -3.45 -10.63
N GLN A 126 -0.20 -3.83 -9.38
CA GLN A 126 0.59 -5.01 -9.03
C GLN A 126 -0.02 -6.33 -9.51
N ARG A 127 -1.32 -6.36 -9.87
CA ARG A 127 -1.97 -7.56 -10.43
C ARG A 127 -1.61 -7.80 -11.90
N SER A 128 -1.12 -6.78 -12.60
CA SER A 128 -0.81 -6.91 -14.02
C SER A 128 0.21 -8.01 -14.25
N ARG A 129 -0.07 -8.84 -15.26
CA ARG A 129 0.85 -9.88 -15.75
C ARG A 129 1.63 -9.44 -16.98
N ARG A 130 1.43 -8.19 -17.42
CA ARG A 130 2.01 -7.59 -18.63
C ARG A 130 3.08 -6.60 -18.21
N TRP A 131 4.20 -7.12 -17.74
CA TRP A 131 5.37 -6.35 -17.37
C TRP A 131 6.58 -6.81 -18.17
N PHE A 132 7.49 -5.88 -18.40
CA PHE A 132 8.72 -6.07 -19.16
C PHE A 132 9.88 -5.62 -18.28
N LYS A 133 10.98 -6.39 -18.32
CA LYS A 133 12.11 -6.33 -17.37
C LYS A 133 11.71 -6.79 -15.96
N ASN A 134 11.51 -5.88 -15.01
CA ASN A 134 11.04 -6.21 -13.67
C ASN A 134 9.56 -5.84 -13.54
N SER A 135 8.82 -6.56 -12.71
CA SER A 135 7.47 -6.16 -12.28
C SER A 135 7.52 -4.98 -11.31
N LEU A 136 6.44 -4.21 -11.20
CA LEU A 136 6.33 -3.13 -10.21
C LEU A 136 6.55 -3.64 -8.77
N ALA A 137 6.06 -4.85 -8.45
CA ALA A 137 6.26 -5.47 -7.15
C ALA A 137 7.74 -5.73 -6.84
N GLU A 138 8.50 -6.14 -7.85
CA GLU A 138 9.94 -6.33 -7.74
C GLU A 138 10.67 -5.00 -7.63
N ILE A 139 10.14 -3.88 -8.11
CA ILE A 139 10.72 -2.56 -7.83
C ILE A 139 10.42 -2.18 -6.39
N PHE A 140 9.14 -2.11 -6.04
CA PHE A 140 8.65 -1.88 -4.68
C PHE A 140 7.26 -2.50 -4.51
N PRO A 141 7.08 -3.47 -3.58
CA PRO A 141 5.80 -4.14 -3.41
C PRO A 141 4.79 -3.21 -2.74
N CYS A 142 3.57 -3.16 -3.26
CA CYS A 142 2.46 -2.51 -2.59
C CYS A 142 2.02 -3.37 -1.38
N PRO A 143 2.10 -2.86 -0.14
CA PRO A 143 1.60 -3.56 1.03
C PRO A 143 0.10 -3.84 0.94
N LEU A 144 -0.37 -4.81 1.72
CA LEU A 144 -1.80 -5.04 1.92
C LEU A 144 -2.51 -3.75 2.39
N LEU A 145 -3.77 -3.61 1.98
CA LEU A 145 -4.55 -2.43 2.30
C LEU A 145 -4.79 -2.32 3.81
N GLN A 146 -4.77 -1.09 4.30
CA GLN A 146 -4.98 -0.73 5.70
C GLN A 146 -6.29 0.06 5.84
N PRO A 147 -6.96 0.05 7.01
CA PRO A 147 -8.20 0.79 7.22
C PRO A 147 -8.12 2.28 6.85
N ARG A 148 -7.01 2.97 7.15
CA ARG A 148 -6.85 4.38 6.76
C ARG A 148 -6.92 4.62 5.24
N HIS A 149 -6.52 3.67 4.40
CA HIS A 149 -6.49 3.86 2.95
C HIS A 149 -7.91 4.10 2.43
N LEU A 150 -8.89 3.37 2.98
CA LEU A 150 -10.30 3.55 2.65
C LEU A 150 -10.88 4.81 3.29
N ALA A 151 -10.50 5.13 4.53
CA ALA A 151 -10.94 6.36 5.20
C ALA A 151 -10.52 7.62 4.42
N GLN A 152 -9.30 7.63 3.86
CA GLN A 152 -8.80 8.72 3.02
C GLN A 152 -9.46 8.74 1.64
N ALA A 153 -9.62 7.59 0.99
CA ALA A 153 -10.31 7.50 -0.31
C ALA A 153 -11.75 8.01 -0.25
N ARG A 154 -12.46 7.76 0.86
CA ARG A 154 -13.79 8.34 1.11
C ARG A 154 -13.76 9.86 1.22
N ARG A 155 -12.72 10.46 1.81
CA ARG A 155 -12.58 11.92 1.85
C ARG A 155 -12.43 12.48 0.44
N GLY A 156 -11.55 11.88 -0.37
CA GLY A 156 -11.38 12.25 -1.78
C GLY A 156 -12.65 12.08 -2.62
N ALA A 157 -13.44 11.01 -2.39
CA ALA A 157 -14.74 10.85 -3.03
C ALA A 157 -15.75 11.94 -2.63
N GLY A 158 -15.69 12.42 -1.38
CA GLY A 158 -16.49 13.54 -0.89
C GLY A 158 -16.11 14.87 -1.53
N ASP A 159 -14.80 15.14 -1.69
CA ASP A 159 -14.32 16.32 -2.39
C ASP A 159 -14.81 16.34 -3.84
N TYR A 160 -14.83 15.18 -4.48
CA TYR A 160 -15.33 15.07 -5.85
C TYR A 160 -16.86 15.16 -5.97
N LEU A 161 -17.62 14.76 -4.94
CA LEU A 161 -19.05 15.07 -4.90
C LEU A 161 -19.31 16.59 -4.81
N ALA A 162 -18.43 17.33 -4.13
CA ALA A 162 -18.50 18.79 -4.14
C ALA A 162 -18.25 19.36 -5.55
N ASP A 163 -17.27 18.80 -6.27
CA ASP A 163 -17.03 19.10 -7.69
C ASP A 163 -18.25 18.75 -8.57
N LEU A 164 -18.90 17.61 -8.34
CA LEU A 164 -20.14 17.20 -9.04
C LEU A 164 -21.29 18.19 -8.80
N ALA A 165 -21.44 18.66 -7.56
CA ALA A 165 -22.43 19.67 -7.18
C ALA A 165 -22.12 21.03 -7.83
N ALA A 166 -20.84 21.39 -7.96
CA ALA A 166 -20.39 22.59 -8.67
C ALA A 166 -20.48 22.45 -10.21
N GLY A 167 -20.54 21.23 -10.74
CA GLY A 167 -20.54 20.96 -12.18
C GLY A 167 -19.17 21.14 -12.84
N GLU A 168 -18.08 21.12 -12.06
CA GLU A 168 -16.71 21.31 -12.53
C GLU A 168 -15.87 20.05 -12.26
N LEU A 169 -15.04 19.65 -13.22
CA LEU A 169 -14.07 18.56 -13.09
C LEU A 169 -12.68 19.13 -12.76
N SER A 170 -12.17 18.81 -11.57
CA SER A 170 -10.79 19.15 -11.20
C SER A 170 -9.79 18.10 -11.72
N PHE A 171 -8.71 18.54 -12.36
CA PHE A 171 -7.57 17.70 -12.77
C PHE A 171 -6.25 18.47 -12.65
N ARG A 172 -5.10 17.80 -12.79
CA ARG A 172 -3.77 18.42 -12.75
C ARG A 172 -3.06 18.23 -14.08
N ARG A 173 -2.46 19.30 -14.60
CA ARG A 173 -1.55 19.23 -15.74
C ARG A 173 -0.12 19.22 -15.23
N ILE A 174 0.70 18.33 -15.78
CA ILE A 174 2.13 18.30 -15.49
C ILE A 174 2.84 19.37 -16.34
N GLU A 175 3.60 20.25 -15.69
CA GLU A 175 4.48 21.22 -16.34
C GLU A 175 5.91 21.08 -15.82
N PHE A 176 6.89 21.22 -16.71
CA PHE A 176 8.29 21.25 -16.32
C PHE A 176 8.74 22.70 -16.15
N VAL A 177 9.14 23.07 -14.92
CA VAL A 177 9.74 24.37 -14.62
C VAL A 177 11.06 24.11 -13.89
N ASP A 178 12.16 24.67 -14.39
CA ASP A 178 13.49 24.57 -13.79
C ASP A 178 13.92 23.12 -13.43
N GLN A 179 13.74 22.19 -14.37
CA GLN A 179 14.07 20.76 -14.22
C GLN A 179 13.26 20.03 -13.12
N ARG A 180 12.16 20.62 -12.65
CA ARG A 180 11.23 19.98 -11.71
C ARG A 180 9.86 19.79 -12.36
N LEU A 181 9.23 18.66 -12.05
CA LEU A 181 7.83 18.40 -12.37
C LEU A 181 6.95 19.23 -11.41
N LEU A 182 6.09 20.09 -11.95
CA LEU A 182 5.07 20.82 -11.21
C LEU A 182 3.68 20.37 -11.65
N GLU A 183 2.77 20.25 -10.68
CA GLU A 183 1.36 19.95 -10.91
C GLU A 183 0.53 21.24 -10.91
N VAL A 184 -0.01 21.62 -12.07
CA VAL A 184 -0.84 22.82 -12.22
C VAL A 184 -2.33 22.45 -12.08
N PRO A 185 -3.08 23.05 -11.14
CA PRO A 185 -4.53 22.89 -11.04
C PRO A 185 -5.22 23.29 -12.33
N CYS A 186 -6.13 22.47 -12.83
CA CYS A 186 -7.00 22.77 -13.97
C CYS A 186 -8.45 22.40 -13.62
N ARG A 187 -9.40 23.09 -14.27
CA ARG A 187 -10.83 22.80 -14.18
C ARG A 187 -11.47 22.81 -15.56
N GLN A 188 -12.49 21.99 -15.75
CA GLN A 188 -13.34 22.04 -16.95
C GLN A 188 -14.80 21.75 -16.58
N PRO A 189 -15.80 22.22 -17.34
CA PRO A 189 -17.19 21.84 -17.11
C PRO A 189 -17.39 20.31 -17.23
N MET A 190 -18.13 19.72 -16.30
CA MET A 190 -18.45 18.29 -16.34
C MET A 190 -19.47 17.97 -17.44
N THR A 191 -19.17 16.96 -18.24
CA THR A 191 -20.11 16.35 -19.19
C THR A 191 -21.05 15.35 -18.48
N MET A 192 -22.16 14.95 -19.12
CA MET A 192 -23.04 13.89 -18.58
C MET A 192 -22.29 12.56 -18.38
N ARG A 193 -21.33 12.28 -19.28
CA ARG A 193 -20.44 11.13 -19.19
C ARG A 193 -19.59 11.16 -17.93
N ASP A 194 -18.97 12.28 -17.61
CA ASP A 194 -18.12 12.43 -16.42
C ASP A 194 -18.88 12.11 -15.14
N ARG A 195 -20.15 12.54 -15.05
CA ARG A 195 -21.04 12.26 -13.91
C ARG A 195 -21.33 10.76 -13.77
N LEU A 196 -21.64 10.07 -14.86
CA LEU A 196 -21.93 8.64 -14.86
C LEU A 196 -20.70 7.80 -14.52
N GLU A 197 -19.56 8.10 -15.16
CA GLU A 197 -18.32 7.40 -14.90
C GLU A 197 -17.84 7.60 -13.47
N PHE A 198 -17.97 8.80 -12.94
CA PHE A 198 -17.67 9.08 -11.54
C PHE A 198 -18.52 8.23 -10.60
N GLY A 199 -19.86 8.27 -10.75
CA GLY A 199 -20.77 7.52 -9.90
C GLY A 199 -20.43 6.02 -9.90
N TYR A 200 -20.20 5.46 -11.08
CA TYR A 200 -19.76 4.07 -11.22
C TYR A 200 -18.41 3.81 -10.54
N HIS A 201 -17.39 4.64 -10.79
CA HIS A 201 -16.04 4.43 -10.27
C HIS A 201 -16.01 4.53 -8.74
N VAL A 202 -16.69 5.52 -8.15
CA VAL A 202 -16.74 5.67 -6.70
C VAL A 202 -17.38 4.46 -6.05
N MET A 203 -18.55 4.03 -6.52
CA MET A 203 -19.22 2.85 -5.97
C MET A 203 -18.35 1.60 -6.15
N LYS A 204 -17.93 1.32 -7.38
CA LYS A 204 -17.13 0.13 -7.70
C LYS A 204 -15.88 0.06 -6.85
N PHE A 205 -15.07 1.12 -6.84
CA PHE A 205 -13.74 1.06 -6.22
C PHE A 205 -13.81 1.15 -4.70
N LEU A 206 -14.76 1.88 -4.10
CA LEU A 206 -14.95 1.82 -2.65
C LEU A 206 -15.43 0.44 -2.20
N MET A 207 -16.42 -0.15 -2.89
CA MET A 207 -16.91 -1.50 -2.59
C MET A 207 -15.80 -2.55 -2.78
N LEU A 208 -15.13 -2.53 -3.93
CA LEU A 208 -14.06 -3.49 -4.25
C LEU A 208 -12.87 -3.35 -3.29
N ASN A 209 -12.41 -2.14 -3.00
CA ASN A 209 -11.26 -1.94 -2.12
C ASN A 209 -11.59 -2.27 -0.66
N PHE A 210 -12.84 -2.08 -0.23
CA PHE A 210 -13.32 -2.62 1.04
C PHE A 210 -13.25 -4.15 1.07
N LEU A 211 -13.72 -4.83 0.01
CA LEU A 211 -13.63 -6.29 -0.09
C LEU A 211 -12.17 -6.79 -0.10
N LYS A 212 -11.27 -6.08 -0.78
CA LYS A 212 -9.82 -6.37 -0.78
C LYS A 212 -9.21 -6.22 0.61
N LEU A 213 -9.60 -5.17 1.36
CA LEU A 213 -9.16 -4.93 2.74
C LEU A 213 -9.53 -6.13 3.62
N ILE A 214 -10.81 -6.49 3.69
CA ILE A 214 -11.28 -7.54 4.61
C ILE A 214 -10.79 -8.94 4.19
N ALA A 215 -10.62 -9.19 2.89
CA ALA A 215 -10.11 -10.46 2.38
C ALA A 215 -8.57 -10.57 2.45
N ARG A 216 -7.87 -9.46 2.71
CA ARG A 216 -6.40 -9.35 2.72
C ARG A 216 -5.77 -9.81 1.41
N GLN A 217 -6.44 -9.53 0.30
CA GLN A 217 -6.07 -10.04 -1.02
C GLN A 217 -6.40 -9.03 -2.12
N ASN A 218 -5.62 -9.08 -3.19
CA ASN A 218 -5.85 -8.26 -4.36
C ASN A 218 -6.90 -8.88 -5.31
N LEU A 219 -8.15 -8.81 -4.89
CA LEU A 219 -9.28 -9.40 -5.60
C LEU A 219 -9.56 -8.72 -6.95
N ALA A 220 -9.79 -9.52 -7.99
CA ALA A 220 -10.33 -9.10 -9.27
C ALA A 220 -11.75 -9.69 -9.42
N LEU A 221 -12.76 -8.86 -9.20
CA LEU A 221 -14.17 -9.29 -9.16
C LEU A 221 -14.96 -8.61 -10.27
N THR A 222 -15.95 -9.32 -10.82
CA THR A 222 -16.98 -8.76 -11.69
C THR A 222 -17.89 -7.82 -10.90
N ALA A 223 -18.62 -6.94 -11.59
CA ALA A 223 -19.57 -6.05 -10.91
C ALA A 223 -20.64 -6.82 -10.13
N GLN A 224 -21.14 -7.95 -10.66
CA GLN A 224 -22.10 -8.79 -9.97
C GLN A 224 -21.54 -9.34 -8.65
N GLU A 225 -20.32 -9.90 -8.70
CA GLU A 225 -19.64 -10.41 -7.50
C GLU A 225 -19.33 -9.30 -6.48
N ILE A 226 -18.96 -8.10 -6.95
CA ILE A 226 -18.76 -6.93 -6.08
C ILE A 226 -20.06 -6.59 -5.36
N SER A 227 -21.17 -6.51 -6.09
CA SER A 227 -22.50 -6.20 -5.52
C SER A 227 -22.88 -7.21 -4.44
N GLU A 228 -22.89 -8.49 -4.81
CA GLU A 228 -23.32 -9.58 -3.92
C GLU A 228 -22.47 -9.70 -2.66
N ARG A 229 -21.14 -9.59 -2.79
CA ARG A 229 -20.23 -9.70 -1.65
C ARG A 229 -20.26 -8.45 -0.79
N TYR A 230 -20.27 -7.26 -1.39
CA TYR A 230 -20.30 -6.01 -0.63
C TYR A 230 -21.58 -5.90 0.20
N PHE A 231 -22.76 -6.10 -0.39
CA PHE A 231 -24.02 -5.96 0.33
C PHE A 231 -24.31 -7.11 1.32
N ARG A 232 -23.53 -8.19 1.27
CA ARG A 232 -23.50 -9.18 2.35
C ARG A 232 -22.80 -8.63 3.59
N GLU A 233 -21.71 -7.90 3.40
CA GLU A 233 -20.91 -7.35 4.49
C GLU A 233 -21.48 -6.03 5.03
N MET A 234 -22.00 -5.19 4.12
CA MET A 234 -22.51 -3.83 4.34
C MET A 234 -23.95 -3.70 3.81
N PRO A 235 -24.95 -4.26 4.50
CA PRO A 235 -26.31 -4.43 3.98
C PRO A 235 -27.20 -3.17 4.01
N ALA A 236 -26.79 -2.10 4.70
CA ALA A 236 -27.65 -0.92 4.85
C ALA A 236 -27.98 -0.27 3.50
N HIS A 237 -29.26 0.07 3.31
CA HIS A 237 -29.82 0.68 2.09
C HIS A 237 -29.59 -0.12 0.80
N ARG A 238 -29.37 -1.44 0.89
CA ARG A 238 -29.15 -2.32 -0.26
C ARG A 238 -30.23 -2.16 -1.33
N GLU A 239 -31.49 -2.07 -0.93
CA GLU A 239 -32.66 -1.96 -1.80
C GLU A 239 -32.64 -0.71 -2.71
N LEU A 240 -31.90 0.32 -2.33
CA LEU A 240 -31.72 1.54 -3.12
C LEU A 240 -30.38 1.54 -3.87
N LEU A 241 -29.32 1.11 -3.21
CA LEU A 241 -27.95 1.26 -3.69
C LEU A 241 -27.52 0.16 -4.66
N GLU A 242 -28.00 -1.07 -4.49
CA GLU A 242 -27.70 -2.18 -5.42
C GLU A 242 -28.29 -1.93 -6.82
N PRO A 243 -29.57 -1.54 -6.98
CA PRO A 243 -30.11 -1.18 -8.30
C PRO A 243 -29.35 -0.05 -8.98
N LEU A 244 -28.94 0.99 -8.23
CA LEU A 244 -28.14 2.09 -8.76
C LEU A 244 -26.81 1.58 -9.31
N PHE A 245 -26.07 0.78 -8.52
CA PHE A 245 -24.77 0.27 -8.93
C PHE A 245 -24.85 -0.59 -10.19
N LEU A 246 -25.87 -1.46 -10.27
CA LEU A 246 -26.10 -2.32 -11.44
C LEU A 246 -26.50 -1.50 -12.68
N GLU A 247 -27.32 -0.46 -12.52
CA GLU A 247 -27.69 0.43 -13.63
C GLU A 247 -26.49 1.24 -14.14
N LEU A 248 -25.69 1.82 -13.23
CA LEU A 248 -24.45 2.53 -13.60
C LEU A 248 -23.46 1.60 -14.31
N THR A 249 -23.35 0.35 -13.84
CA THR A 249 -22.54 -0.69 -14.48
C THR A 249 -23.05 -1.01 -15.89
N ARG A 250 -24.36 -1.25 -16.03
CA ARG A 250 -25.01 -1.56 -17.31
C ARG A 250 -24.75 -0.43 -18.31
N ARG A 251 -25.06 0.81 -17.94
CA ARG A 251 -24.86 2.00 -18.79
C ARG A 251 -23.41 2.20 -19.19
N LYS A 252 -22.45 2.06 -18.26
CA LYS A 252 -21.02 2.13 -18.60
C LYS A 252 -20.63 1.03 -19.61
N THR A 253 -21.17 -0.17 -19.44
CA THR A 253 -20.85 -1.32 -20.32
C THR A 253 -21.38 -1.10 -21.74
N ILE A 254 -22.62 -0.60 -21.88
CA ILE A 254 -23.22 -0.31 -23.20
C ILE A 254 -22.87 1.09 -23.73
N ARG A 255 -22.07 1.87 -23.00
CA ARG A 255 -21.68 3.26 -23.31
C ARG A 255 -22.87 4.20 -23.51
N ASP A 256 -23.91 4.01 -22.71
CA ASP A 256 -25.08 4.89 -22.66
C ASP A 256 -24.84 6.03 -21.67
N PHE A 257 -24.51 7.21 -22.21
CA PHE A 257 -24.23 8.42 -21.45
C PHE A 257 -25.40 9.42 -21.45
N ALA A 258 -26.62 8.93 -21.69
CA ALA A 258 -27.83 9.73 -21.50
C ALA A 258 -27.94 10.23 -20.05
N ALA A 259 -28.70 11.31 -19.85
CA ALA A 259 -28.90 11.91 -18.54
C ALA A 259 -29.26 10.84 -17.48
N LEU A 260 -28.57 10.89 -16.35
CA LEU A 260 -28.88 10.06 -15.20
C LEU A 260 -30.21 10.53 -14.58
N PRO A 261 -30.97 9.65 -13.90
CA PRO A 261 -32.12 10.06 -13.13
C PRO A 261 -31.74 11.18 -12.14
N GLU A 262 -32.64 12.13 -11.89
CA GLU A 262 -32.40 13.26 -10.97
C GLU A 262 -31.91 12.81 -9.59
N GLN A 263 -32.37 11.63 -9.15
CA GLN A 263 -32.04 11.03 -7.85
C GLN A 263 -30.62 10.47 -7.77
N CYS A 264 -29.90 10.31 -8.89
CA CYS A 264 -28.60 9.63 -8.93
C CYS A 264 -27.57 10.30 -8.02
N GLN A 265 -27.53 11.63 -8.00
CA GLN A 265 -26.61 12.36 -7.13
C GLN A 265 -26.92 12.11 -5.65
N SER A 266 -28.19 12.25 -5.25
CA SER A 266 -28.61 12.01 -3.87
C SER A 266 -28.39 10.57 -3.42
N LEU A 267 -28.51 9.59 -4.33
CA LEU A 267 -28.21 8.19 -4.03
C LEU A 267 -26.69 7.92 -3.92
N LEU A 268 -25.85 8.62 -4.68
CA LEU A 268 -24.38 8.56 -4.51
C LEU A 268 -23.95 9.18 -3.18
N GLU A 269 -24.56 10.29 -2.79
CA GLU A 269 -24.38 10.90 -1.45
C GLU A 269 -24.82 9.93 -0.35
N LEU A 270 -26.00 9.32 -0.48
CA LEU A 270 -26.49 8.28 0.42
C LEU A 270 -25.50 7.10 0.50
N PHE A 271 -24.94 6.65 -0.63
CA PHE A 271 -23.95 5.58 -0.65
C PHE A 271 -22.71 5.94 0.17
N LEU A 272 -22.12 7.13 -0.02
CA LEU A 272 -20.92 7.53 0.72
C LEU A 272 -21.19 7.68 2.22
N GLN A 273 -22.33 8.24 2.60
CA GLN A 273 -22.76 8.35 4.00
C GLN A 273 -22.97 6.96 4.61
N THR A 274 -23.69 6.08 3.90
CA THR A 274 -23.96 4.70 4.33
C THR A 274 -22.68 3.89 4.48
N PHE A 275 -21.75 4.01 3.53
CA PHE A 275 -20.43 3.37 3.62
C PHE A 275 -19.66 3.88 4.83
N GLN A 276 -19.60 5.21 5.02
CA GLN A 276 -18.88 5.80 6.15
C GLN A 276 -19.44 5.35 7.49
N GLN A 277 -20.76 5.34 7.65
CA GLN A 277 -21.40 4.97 8.89
C GLN A 277 -21.04 3.54 9.27
N GLN A 278 -21.25 2.58 8.37
CA GLN A 278 -20.96 1.18 8.64
C GLN A 278 -19.45 0.91 8.79
N PHE A 279 -18.60 1.60 8.01
CA PHE A 279 -17.15 1.49 8.14
C PHE A 279 -16.65 2.04 9.49
N ALA A 280 -17.14 3.21 9.91
CA ALA A 280 -16.77 3.80 11.20
C ALA A 280 -17.30 2.97 12.37
N GLU A 281 -18.50 2.42 12.26
CA GLU A 281 -19.06 1.50 13.25
C GLU A 281 -18.11 0.31 13.48
N GLU A 282 -17.64 -0.34 12.42
CA GLU A 282 -16.75 -1.50 12.55
C GLU A 282 -15.31 -1.15 12.93
N PHE A 283 -14.69 -0.19 12.23
CA PHE A 283 -13.25 0.08 12.33
C PHE A 283 -12.87 1.20 13.31
N GLN A 284 -13.85 1.92 13.86
CA GLN A 284 -13.59 3.02 14.82
C GLN A 284 -14.35 2.86 16.13
N GLN A 285 -15.63 2.47 16.09
CA GLN A 285 -16.47 2.41 17.29
C GLN A 285 -16.38 1.04 17.99
N LYS A 286 -16.44 -0.05 17.22
CA LYS A 286 -16.36 -1.41 17.74
C LYS A 286 -14.94 -1.97 17.76
N ALA A 287 -14.03 -1.38 16.99
CA ALA A 287 -12.64 -1.81 16.94
C ALA A 287 -11.91 -1.49 18.24
N ARG A 288 -11.06 -2.43 18.65
CA ARG A 288 -10.14 -2.28 19.77
C ARG A 288 -8.75 -1.96 19.24
N SER A 289 -8.08 -0.99 19.84
CA SER A 289 -6.75 -0.55 19.38
C SER A 289 -5.66 -0.95 20.34
N PHE A 290 -4.59 -1.53 19.78
CA PHE A 290 -3.39 -1.92 20.49
C PHE A 290 -2.20 -1.19 19.87
N TRP A 291 -1.57 -0.29 20.62
CA TRP A 291 -0.41 0.46 20.16
C TRP A 291 0.88 -0.26 20.55
N TRP A 292 1.47 -0.89 19.56
CA TRP A 292 2.75 -1.58 19.68
C TRP A 292 3.89 -0.59 19.45
N PHE A 293 4.96 -0.69 20.23
CA PHE A 293 6.12 0.16 20.00
C PHE A 293 7.42 -0.53 20.38
N ARG A 294 8.48 -0.11 19.70
CA ARG A 294 9.84 -0.52 20.03
C ARG A 294 10.29 0.24 21.26
N HIS A 295 10.89 -0.45 22.22
CA HIS A 295 11.55 0.15 23.39
C HIS A 295 12.43 1.36 23.01
N ALA A 296 12.72 2.24 23.96
CA ALA A 296 13.59 3.40 23.80
C ALA A 296 15.03 3.00 23.44
N ALA A 297 15.83 3.94 22.94
CA ALA A 297 17.20 3.64 22.52
C ALA A 297 18.04 3.13 23.71
N THR A 298 18.94 2.19 23.46
CA THR A 298 19.90 1.69 24.45
C THR A 298 21.33 2.15 24.09
N PRO A 299 22.34 1.95 24.94
CA PRO A 299 23.70 2.35 24.62
C PRO A 299 24.24 1.71 23.34
N LEU A 300 23.76 0.49 23.01
CA LEU A 300 24.12 -0.22 21.78
C LEU A 300 23.25 0.14 20.56
N SER A 301 22.26 1.02 20.71
CA SER A 301 21.58 1.66 19.58
C SER A 301 22.48 2.68 18.86
N ARG A 302 23.56 3.15 19.51
CA ARG A 302 24.51 4.10 18.94
C ARG A 302 25.61 3.37 18.15
N GLY A 303 25.90 3.86 16.94
CA GLY A 303 26.96 3.31 16.09
C GLY A 303 26.48 2.16 15.19
N PRO A 304 27.35 1.19 14.85
CA PRO A 304 27.01 0.13 13.91
C PRO A 304 25.90 -0.77 14.48
N ARG A 305 25.01 -1.26 13.60
CA ARG A 305 23.91 -2.15 13.99
C ARG A 305 24.45 -3.43 14.59
N ARG A 306 23.92 -3.81 15.76
CA ARG A 306 24.28 -5.02 16.50
C ARG A 306 23.08 -5.91 16.73
N PHE A 307 23.33 -7.20 16.86
CA PHE A 307 22.35 -8.18 17.32
C PHE A 307 22.23 -8.07 18.84
N VAL A 308 21.11 -7.56 19.34
CA VAL A 308 20.84 -7.41 20.78
C VAL A 308 19.48 -8.01 21.06
N GLY A 309 19.49 -9.20 21.63
CA GLY A 309 18.33 -10.04 21.78
C GLY A 309 18.04 -10.29 23.24
N SER A 310 18.62 -11.35 23.76
CA SER A 310 18.50 -11.78 25.16
C SER A 310 19.32 -10.93 26.13
N THR A 311 20.34 -10.21 25.65
CA THR A 311 21.12 -9.28 26.47
C THR A 311 20.22 -8.21 27.09
N ASP A 312 20.11 -8.19 28.42
CA ASP A 312 19.16 -7.34 29.14
C ASP A 312 19.72 -5.94 29.45
N LEU A 313 19.72 -5.08 28.44
CA LEU A 313 20.17 -3.69 28.55
C LEU A 313 19.07 -2.78 29.10
N SER A 314 19.50 -1.76 29.83
CA SER A 314 18.68 -0.59 30.20
C SER A 314 18.59 0.40 29.01
N ILE A 315 17.59 1.28 29.05
CA ILE A 315 17.51 2.42 28.12
C ILE A 315 18.59 3.47 28.41
N ASP A 316 18.98 4.27 27.41
CA ASP A 316 19.84 5.45 27.62
C ASP A 316 19.18 6.42 28.61
N GLU A 317 19.98 7.07 29.46
CA GLU A 317 19.50 8.08 30.42
C GLU A 317 18.82 9.28 29.72
N GLN A 318 19.33 9.65 28.55
CA GLN A 318 18.78 10.73 27.73
C GLN A 318 17.91 10.14 26.63
N GLN A 319 16.60 10.11 26.88
CA GLN A 319 15.61 9.77 25.87
C GLN A 319 14.94 11.02 25.30
N PRO A 320 14.59 11.03 24.00
CA PRO A 320 13.68 12.04 23.49
C PRO A 320 12.31 11.89 24.15
N SER A 321 11.55 12.98 24.22
CA SER A 321 10.14 12.91 24.59
C SER A 321 9.38 11.99 23.63
N PRO A 322 8.36 11.26 24.12
CA PRO A 322 7.52 10.44 23.26
C PRO A 322 6.97 11.22 22.05
N PRO A 323 6.90 10.61 20.84
CA PRO A 323 6.35 11.26 19.65
C PRO A 323 4.93 11.78 19.84
N VAL A 324 4.57 12.85 19.12
CA VAL A 324 3.21 13.44 19.16
C VAL A 324 2.11 12.45 18.77
N ALA A 325 2.45 11.41 18.01
CA ALA A 325 1.55 10.33 17.59
C ALA A 325 0.87 9.61 18.78
N TRP A 326 1.44 9.66 19.98
CA TRP A 326 0.85 9.11 21.20
C TRP A 326 -0.38 9.87 21.71
N LYS A 327 -0.65 11.10 21.24
CA LYS A 327 -1.81 11.90 21.67
C LYS A 327 -3.17 11.29 21.32
N GLN A 328 -3.21 10.36 20.37
CA GLN A 328 -4.45 9.69 19.96
C GLN A 328 -4.90 8.57 20.91
N VAL A 329 -4.04 8.17 21.86
CA VAL A 329 -4.31 7.03 22.75
C VAL A 329 -5.29 7.45 23.85
N PRO A 330 -6.37 6.68 24.10
CA PRO A 330 -7.32 6.92 25.18
C PRO A 330 -6.73 6.42 26.51
N TRP A 331 -5.78 7.18 27.06
CA TRP A 331 -4.96 6.76 28.21
C TRP A 331 -5.72 6.29 29.44
N SER A 332 -6.95 6.77 29.65
CA SER A 332 -7.81 6.34 30.76
C SER A 332 -8.29 4.89 30.68
N ASP A 333 -8.18 4.25 29.50
CA ASP A 333 -8.71 2.91 29.23
C ASP A 333 -7.71 2.06 28.42
N VAL A 334 -6.45 2.01 28.86
CA VAL A 334 -5.43 1.14 28.26
C VAL A 334 -4.88 0.12 29.24
N THR A 335 -4.64 -1.09 28.75
CA THR A 335 -3.83 -2.10 29.44
C THR A 335 -2.38 -2.02 28.97
N TRP A 336 -1.44 -1.92 29.90
CA TRP A 336 -0.01 -1.90 29.60
C TRP A 336 0.56 -3.31 29.61
N ILE A 337 1.17 -3.73 28.50
CA ILE A 337 1.82 -5.04 28.36
C ILE A 337 3.25 -4.82 27.88
N SER A 338 4.22 -5.48 28.51
CA SER A 338 5.63 -5.35 28.15
C SER A 338 6.28 -6.68 27.87
N SER A 339 7.30 -6.67 27.03
CA SER A 339 8.36 -7.66 27.14
C SER A 339 8.99 -7.60 28.55
N PRO A 340 9.41 -8.74 29.14
CA PRO A 340 10.07 -8.78 30.44
C PRO A 340 11.46 -8.11 30.45
N LEU A 341 12.05 -7.83 29.28
CA LEU A 341 13.37 -7.21 29.19
C LEU A 341 13.31 -5.74 29.67
N ARG A 342 14.32 -5.37 30.45
CA ARG A 342 14.43 -4.09 31.17
C ARG A 342 14.21 -2.88 30.29
N ARG A 343 14.80 -2.86 29.09
CA ARG A 343 14.59 -1.76 28.13
C ARG A 343 13.11 -1.55 27.75
N ALA A 344 12.31 -2.61 27.66
CA ALA A 344 10.89 -2.49 27.31
C ALA A 344 10.06 -1.98 28.50
N THR A 345 10.28 -2.54 29.70
CA THR A 345 9.60 -2.09 30.93
C THR A 345 9.95 -0.64 31.27
N GLU A 346 11.23 -0.25 31.21
CA GLU A 346 11.65 1.15 31.42
C GLU A 346 11.05 2.11 30.38
N SER A 347 10.75 1.63 29.17
CA SER A 347 10.12 2.44 28.14
C SER A 347 8.62 2.67 28.38
N ILE A 348 7.92 1.70 28.95
CA ILE A 348 6.55 1.92 29.45
C ILE A 348 6.57 2.99 30.55
N GLU A 349 7.56 2.93 31.44
CA GLU A 349 7.68 3.88 32.54
C GLU A 349 7.97 5.30 32.06
N LEU A 350 8.75 5.44 31.00
CA LEU A 350 8.94 6.71 30.30
C LEU A 350 7.61 7.26 29.75
N LEU A 351 6.81 6.42 29.09
CA LEU A 351 5.50 6.82 28.56
C LEU A 351 4.53 7.21 29.68
N ARG A 352 4.45 6.42 30.76
CA ARG A 352 3.56 6.68 31.90
C ARG A 352 3.89 7.98 32.64
N ARG A 353 5.17 8.36 32.72
CA ARG A 353 5.56 9.68 33.25
C ARG A 353 5.08 10.84 32.38
N THR A 354 4.95 10.60 31.07
CA THR A 354 4.46 11.59 30.11
C THR A 354 2.92 11.66 30.11
N TYR A 355 2.25 10.54 30.38
CA TYR A 355 0.79 10.39 30.37
C TYR A 355 0.28 9.84 31.73
N PRO A 356 0.25 10.70 32.77
CA PRO A 356 -0.04 10.29 34.15
C PRO A 356 -1.49 9.86 34.39
N GLU A 357 -2.41 10.15 33.47
CA GLU A 357 -3.82 9.72 33.53
C GLU A 357 -4.03 8.22 33.27
N SER A 358 -2.96 7.48 32.97
CA SER A 358 -3.02 6.06 32.61
C SER A 358 -3.02 5.09 33.81
N PRO A 359 -3.63 3.88 33.68
CA PRO A 359 -3.67 2.88 34.74
C PRO A 359 -2.30 2.44 35.24
N ALA A 360 -2.26 2.03 36.52
CA ALA A 360 -0.98 1.78 37.19
C ALA A 360 -0.36 0.40 36.95
N PHE A 361 -1.16 -0.57 36.51
CA PHE A 361 -0.73 -1.96 36.37
C PHE A 361 -0.06 -2.20 35.02
N ILE A 362 1.05 -2.94 35.05
CA ILE A 362 1.78 -3.42 33.86
C ILE A 362 1.88 -4.92 33.98
N SER A 363 1.43 -5.65 32.95
CA SER A 363 1.74 -7.06 32.80
C SER A 363 3.00 -7.23 31.93
N THR A 364 3.80 -8.25 32.24
CA THR A 364 4.90 -8.68 31.39
C THR A 364 4.56 -10.01 30.74
N ASP A 365 4.98 -10.20 29.49
CA ASP A 365 4.76 -11.44 28.74
C ASP A 365 6.04 -11.92 28.05
N GLU A 366 6.48 -13.14 28.37
CA GLU A 366 7.71 -13.75 27.81
C GLU A 366 7.65 -13.87 26.29
N ARG A 367 6.45 -14.01 25.69
CA ARG A 367 6.28 -14.13 24.24
C ARG A 367 6.63 -12.83 23.50
N LEU A 368 6.77 -11.71 24.20
CA LEU A 368 7.13 -10.41 23.63
C LEU A 368 8.65 -10.13 23.62
N ARG A 369 9.50 -11.07 24.03
CA ARG A 369 10.96 -10.92 24.01
C ARG A 369 11.52 -10.77 22.60
N GLU A 370 12.71 -10.17 22.47
CA GLU A 370 13.42 -10.20 21.19
C GLU A 370 13.90 -11.63 20.88
N LEU A 371 14.24 -11.90 19.62
CA LEU A 371 14.98 -13.12 19.25
C LEU A 371 16.22 -13.29 20.15
N ASN A 372 16.50 -14.52 20.58
CA ASN A 372 17.79 -14.86 21.15
C ASN A 372 18.81 -15.04 20.02
N TYR A 373 19.81 -14.15 19.94
CA TYR A 373 20.84 -14.24 18.89
C TYR A 373 21.99 -15.19 19.26
N GLY A 374 21.94 -15.86 20.42
CA GLY A 374 22.93 -16.86 20.83
C GLY A 374 24.37 -16.31 20.79
N ALA A 375 25.25 -17.01 20.09
CA ALA A 375 26.66 -16.60 19.93
C ALA A 375 26.84 -15.26 19.16
N CYS A 376 25.78 -14.75 18.51
CA CYS A 376 25.82 -13.47 17.81
C CYS A 376 25.45 -12.26 18.67
N GLU A 377 25.05 -12.44 19.94
CA GLU A 377 24.71 -11.33 20.84
C GLU A 377 25.86 -10.30 20.95
N GLY A 378 25.51 -9.02 20.83
CA GLY A 378 26.44 -7.89 20.87
C GLY A 378 27.31 -7.69 19.61
N LEU A 379 27.36 -8.66 18.69
CA LEU A 379 28.15 -8.54 17.46
C LEU A 379 27.49 -7.57 16.47
N THR A 380 28.33 -6.90 15.68
CA THR A 380 27.85 -6.11 14.54
C THR A 380 27.47 -7.03 13.38
N VAL A 381 26.61 -6.56 12.48
CA VAL A 381 26.24 -7.32 11.27
C VAL A 381 27.47 -7.78 10.47
N ASP A 382 28.48 -6.91 10.32
CA ASP A 382 29.70 -7.25 9.58
C ASP A 382 30.56 -8.30 10.31
N ALA A 383 30.68 -8.20 11.64
CA ALA A 383 31.38 -9.21 12.43
C ALA A 383 30.66 -10.56 12.39
N THR A 384 29.32 -10.57 12.49
CA THR A 384 28.52 -11.79 12.36
C THR A 384 28.67 -12.40 10.96
N ARG A 385 28.73 -11.59 9.90
CA ARG A 385 28.96 -12.08 8.53
C ARG A 385 30.32 -12.74 8.36
N GLN A 386 31.34 -12.21 9.02
CA GLN A 386 32.70 -12.78 8.98
C GLN A 386 32.81 -14.06 9.81
N GLN A 387 32.15 -14.13 10.97
CA GLN A 387 32.25 -15.25 11.90
C GLN A 387 31.29 -16.39 11.60
N PHE A 388 30.12 -16.09 11.03
CA PHE A 388 29.02 -17.02 10.74
C PHE A 388 28.48 -16.81 9.31
N PRO A 389 29.32 -16.95 8.26
CA PRO A 389 28.92 -16.70 6.87
C PRO A 389 27.75 -17.57 6.41
N GLU A 390 27.63 -18.79 6.94
CA GLU A 390 26.57 -19.75 6.62
C GLU A 390 25.16 -19.22 6.93
N LEU A 391 25.00 -18.35 7.94
CA LEU A 391 23.72 -17.68 8.24
C LEU A 391 23.30 -16.77 7.09
N PHE A 392 24.25 -15.99 6.54
CA PHE A 392 23.97 -15.06 5.45
C PHE A 392 23.75 -15.79 4.14
N ASP A 393 24.46 -16.89 3.90
CA ASP A 393 24.24 -17.74 2.74
C ASP A 393 22.84 -18.39 2.80
N ALA A 394 22.39 -18.84 3.98
CA ALA A 394 21.04 -19.37 4.18
C ALA A 394 19.97 -18.29 3.95
N TRP A 395 20.11 -17.10 4.53
CA TRP A 395 19.19 -15.98 4.25
C TRP A 395 19.16 -15.58 2.77
N THR A 396 20.30 -15.64 2.09
CA THR A 396 20.41 -15.39 0.63
C THR A 396 19.59 -16.40 -0.17
N ARG A 397 19.53 -17.66 0.29
CA ARG A 397 18.68 -18.72 -0.28
C ARG A 397 17.21 -18.64 0.16
N GLY A 398 16.84 -17.67 1.00
CA GLY A 398 15.49 -17.52 1.54
C GLY A 398 15.15 -18.51 2.66
N GLU A 399 16.16 -19.14 3.25
CA GLU A 399 16.01 -20.05 4.39
C GLU A 399 15.83 -19.27 5.72
N ASP A 400 15.38 -19.97 6.77
CA ASP A 400 15.22 -19.42 8.12
C ASP A 400 16.16 -20.16 9.10
N PRO A 401 17.48 -19.90 9.04
CA PRO A 401 18.43 -20.51 9.95
C PRO A 401 18.22 -19.99 11.38
N ALA A 402 18.36 -20.88 12.36
CA ALA A 402 18.53 -20.47 13.75
C ALA A 402 19.89 -19.80 13.94
N PHE A 403 19.95 -18.78 14.78
CA PHE A 403 21.23 -18.26 15.25
C PHE A 403 21.97 -19.36 16.06
N PRO A 404 23.31 -19.43 16.05
CA PRO A 404 24.04 -20.45 16.79
C PRO A 404 23.76 -20.39 18.29
N GLY A 405 23.05 -21.40 18.81
CA GLY A 405 22.60 -21.43 20.21
C GLY A 405 21.45 -20.44 20.52
N GLY A 406 20.73 -19.99 19.50
CA GLY A 406 19.64 -19.02 19.58
C GLY A 406 18.39 -19.47 18.80
N ASP A 407 17.52 -18.50 18.54
CA ASP A 407 16.22 -18.69 17.89
C ASP A 407 16.35 -18.60 16.35
N CYS A 408 15.41 -19.17 15.62
CA CYS A 408 15.10 -18.77 14.24
C CYS A 408 13.89 -17.83 14.20
N THR A 409 13.55 -17.29 13.02
CA THR A 409 12.38 -16.40 12.87
C THR A 409 11.08 -17.13 13.17
N ALA A 410 10.96 -18.41 12.78
CA ALA A 410 9.79 -19.23 13.03
C ALA A 410 9.48 -19.43 14.53
N ASP A 411 10.51 -19.46 15.39
CA ASP A 411 10.33 -19.56 16.85
C ASP A 411 9.66 -18.30 17.39
N LEU A 412 10.11 -17.13 16.92
CA LEU A 412 9.50 -15.84 17.23
C LEU A 412 8.06 -15.75 16.70
N GLU A 413 7.82 -16.17 15.46
CA GLU A 413 6.48 -16.20 14.87
C GLU A 413 5.52 -17.03 15.72
N THR A 414 5.92 -18.23 16.11
CA THR A 414 5.08 -19.15 16.88
C THR A 414 4.63 -18.53 18.21
N ARG A 415 5.55 -17.92 18.96
CA ARG A 415 5.20 -17.29 20.26
C ARG A 415 4.43 -15.99 20.08
N LEU A 416 4.74 -15.20 19.04
CA LEU A 416 4.01 -13.97 18.75
C LEU A 416 2.57 -14.28 18.30
N ASP A 417 2.36 -15.31 17.51
CA ASP A 417 1.04 -15.76 17.08
C ASP A 417 0.20 -16.19 18.29
N ALA A 418 0.78 -16.97 19.21
CA ALA A 418 0.11 -17.34 20.45
C ALA A 418 -0.31 -16.10 21.28
N PHE A 419 0.57 -15.09 21.38
CA PHE A 419 0.26 -13.84 22.08
C PHE A 419 -0.83 -13.03 21.37
N VAL A 420 -0.75 -12.86 20.05
CA VAL A 420 -1.72 -12.07 19.29
C VAL A 420 -3.10 -12.74 19.32
N THR A 421 -3.18 -14.07 19.19
CA THR A 421 -4.44 -14.81 19.30
C THR A 421 -5.11 -14.54 20.64
N GLU A 422 -4.38 -14.73 21.75
CA GLU A 422 -4.90 -14.47 23.09
C GLU A 422 -5.31 -12.99 23.27
N LEU A 423 -4.50 -12.05 22.78
CA LEU A 423 -4.83 -10.63 22.81
C LEU A 423 -6.13 -10.32 22.06
N THR A 424 -6.31 -10.91 20.87
CA THR A 424 -7.52 -10.72 20.04
C THR A 424 -8.75 -11.39 20.65
N GLU A 425 -8.60 -12.44 21.44
CA GLU A 425 -9.69 -13.13 22.14
C GLU A 425 -9.97 -12.54 23.54
N SER A 426 -9.06 -11.75 24.08
CA SER A 426 -9.19 -11.10 25.39
C SER A 426 -10.30 -10.05 25.45
N SER A 427 -10.74 -9.70 26.66
CA SER A 427 -11.67 -8.60 26.93
C SER A 427 -11.00 -7.22 27.04
N ILE A 428 -9.71 -7.10 26.72
CA ILE A 428 -8.98 -5.82 26.83
C ILE A 428 -9.54 -4.82 25.82
N SER A 429 -10.07 -3.68 26.26
CA SER A 429 -10.62 -2.63 25.37
C SER A 429 -9.55 -2.03 24.46
N HIS A 430 -8.46 -1.53 25.06
CA HIS A 430 -7.30 -1.02 24.36
C HIS A 430 -6.02 -1.40 25.08
N GLY A 431 -4.88 -1.43 24.37
CA GLY A 431 -3.61 -1.78 24.98
C GLY A 431 -2.41 -1.01 24.43
N VAL A 432 -1.37 -0.88 25.25
CA VAL A 432 -0.07 -0.34 24.85
C VAL A 432 0.99 -1.40 25.10
N ILE A 433 1.71 -1.78 24.05
CA ILE A 433 2.54 -2.98 24.02
C ILE A 433 3.98 -2.62 23.70
N ALA A 434 4.87 -2.74 24.68
CA ALA A 434 6.30 -2.47 24.52
C ALA A 434 7.06 -3.75 24.14
N THR A 435 7.78 -3.70 23.03
CA THR A 435 8.54 -4.85 22.53
C THR A 435 9.77 -4.41 21.72
N HIS A 436 10.25 -5.24 20.81
CA HIS A 436 11.54 -5.12 20.14
C HIS A 436 11.41 -5.14 18.62
N GLN A 437 12.53 -4.95 17.94
CA GLN A 437 12.54 -4.75 16.50
C GLN A 437 12.13 -6.02 15.74
N GLY A 438 12.66 -7.20 16.11
CA GLY A 438 12.32 -8.47 15.47
C GLY A 438 10.82 -8.79 15.60
N VAL A 439 10.28 -8.65 16.81
CA VAL A 439 8.85 -8.85 17.10
C VAL A 439 7.96 -7.98 16.20
N LEU A 440 8.25 -6.68 16.13
CA LEU A 440 7.46 -5.76 15.31
C LEU A 440 7.63 -5.99 13.82
N ARG A 441 8.81 -6.44 13.36
CA ARG A 441 9.02 -6.80 11.95
C ARG A 441 8.16 -7.98 11.55
N VAL A 442 8.09 -9.02 12.37
CA VAL A 442 7.22 -10.18 12.14
C VAL A 442 5.75 -9.75 12.15
N LEU A 443 5.33 -8.97 13.17
CA LEU A 443 3.97 -8.45 13.27
C LEU A 443 3.57 -7.67 12.02
N LEU A 444 4.41 -6.71 11.60
CA LEU A 444 4.16 -5.86 10.44
C LEU A 444 4.19 -6.67 9.15
N ALA A 445 5.18 -7.54 8.95
CA ALA A 445 5.31 -8.30 7.71
C ALA A 445 4.06 -9.15 7.44
N ARG A 446 3.53 -9.81 8.47
CA ARG A 446 2.30 -10.60 8.38
C ARG A 446 1.07 -9.75 8.00
N HIS A 447 0.88 -8.60 8.64
CA HIS A 447 -0.29 -7.75 8.37
C HIS A 447 -0.18 -6.94 7.08
N LEU A 448 1.04 -6.65 6.63
CA LEU A 448 1.32 -5.88 5.41
C LEU A 448 1.56 -6.76 4.18
N GLY A 449 1.57 -8.10 4.34
CA GLY A 449 1.83 -9.04 3.25
C GLY A 449 3.25 -8.97 2.70
N ILE A 450 4.21 -8.60 3.54
CA ILE A 450 5.62 -8.53 3.18
C ILE A 450 6.23 -9.93 3.35
N ALA A 451 7.00 -10.38 2.35
CA ALA A 451 7.71 -11.65 2.44
C ALA A 451 8.63 -11.68 3.67
N ARG A 452 8.71 -12.82 4.37
CA ARG A 452 9.58 -12.99 5.55
C ARG A 452 11.01 -12.53 5.26
N ALA A 453 11.53 -12.88 4.09
CA ALA A 453 12.87 -12.51 3.64
C ALA A 453 13.07 -11.00 3.50
N ASP A 454 12.02 -10.19 3.35
CA ASP A 454 12.11 -8.73 3.22
C ASP A 454 11.82 -7.99 4.54
N ALA A 455 11.32 -8.66 5.57
CA ALA A 455 10.93 -8.03 6.84
C ALA A 455 12.09 -7.28 7.51
N PHE A 456 13.34 -7.69 7.29
CA PHE A 456 14.53 -7.01 7.82
C PHE A 456 14.74 -5.60 7.22
N ARG A 457 14.09 -5.28 6.11
CA ARG A 457 14.14 -3.96 5.46
C ARG A 457 13.26 -2.93 6.16
N LEU A 458 12.29 -3.36 6.97
CA LEU A 458 11.46 -2.46 7.76
C LEU A 458 12.29 -1.71 8.80
N GLU A 459 12.20 -0.38 8.76
CA GLU A 459 12.87 0.51 9.68
C GLU A 459 11.92 1.01 10.77
N ILE A 460 12.03 0.41 11.95
CA ILE A 460 11.08 0.66 13.04
C ILE A 460 11.69 1.66 14.02
N PRO A 461 11.20 2.92 14.05
CA PRO A 461 11.70 3.93 14.95
C PRO A 461 11.40 3.58 16.41
N HIS A 462 12.35 3.91 17.30
CA HIS A 462 12.16 3.80 18.75
C HIS A 462 10.99 4.68 19.21
N LEU A 463 10.22 4.19 20.20
CA LEU A 463 9.11 4.90 20.84
C LEU A 463 7.95 5.32 19.93
N TYR A 464 7.94 5.00 18.64
CA TYR A 464 6.82 5.40 17.77
C TYR A 464 5.70 4.35 17.85
N PRO A 465 4.42 4.76 18.06
CA PRO A 465 3.31 3.83 18.14
C PRO A 465 2.91 3.28 16.76
N ILE A 466 2.79 1.96 16.68
CA ILE A 466 2.19 1.20 15.59
C ILE A 466 0.82 0.72 16.06
N GLU A 467 -0.24 1.24 15.48
CA GLU A 467 -1.60 0.80 15.81
C GLU A 467 -1.92 -0.54 15.14
N MET A 468 -2.34 -1.51 15.95
CA MET A 468 -3.04 -2.72 15.51
C MET A 468 -4.49 -2.63 15.98
N MET A 469 -5.41 -2.54 15.02
CA MET A 469 -6.85 -2.57 15.26
C MET A 469 -7.34 -4.01 15.26
N VAL A 470 -8.23 -4.37 16.18
CA VAL A 470 -8.94 -5.65 16.21
C VAL A 470 -10.42 -5.39 16.05
N THR A 471 -10.97 -5.85 14.94
CA THR A 471 -12.40 -5.71 14.60
C THR A 471 -13.17 -6.95 15.04
N PRO A 472 -14.43 -6.83 15.47
CA PRO A 472 -15.26 -7.99 15.81
C PRO A 472 -15.47 -8.96 14.65
N ARG A 473 -15.59 -8.47 13.41
CA ARG A 473 -15.95 -9.29 12.25
C ARG A 473 -14.77 -9.67 11.36
N TYR A 474 -13.76 -8.81 11.24
CA TYR A 474 -12.73 -8.94 10.18
C TYR A 474 -11.32 -9.22 10.73
N GLY A 475 -11.19 -9.47 12.04
CA GLY A 475 -9.92 -9.77 12.70
C GLY A 475 -9.04 -8.52 12.86
N SER A 476 -7.71 -8.73 12.89
CA SER A 476 -6.74 -7.68 13.19
C SER A 476 -6.12 -7.01 11.96
N PHE A 477 -5.91 -5.70 11.99
CA PHE A 477 -5.27 -4.90 10.95
C PHE A 477 -4.21 -4.02 11.56
N VAL A 478 -3.09 -3.81 10.86
CA VAL A 478 -2.22 -2.69 11.18
C VAL A 478 -2.78 -1.44 10.50
N ASN A 479 -2.77 -0.32 11.22
CA ASN A 479 -3.23 0.97 10.73
C ASN A 479 -2.12 2.01 10.96
N LEU A 480 -1.13 2.03 10.06
CA LEU A 480 0.02 2.92 10.20
C LEU A 480 -0.41 4.38 10.09
N SER A 481 0.28 5.30 10.76
CA SER A 481 0.03 6.73 10.54
C SER A 481 0.63 7.17 9.21
N GLN A 482 0.11 8.27 8.65
CA GLN A 482 0.67 8.89 7.43
C GLN A 482 2.13 9.32 7.59
N GLU A 483 2.57 9.58 8.82
CA GLU A 483 3.96 9.91 9.14
C GLU A 483 4.84 8.65 9.29
N LEU A 484 4.30 7.57 9.86
CA LEU A 484 5.07 6.37 10.16
C LEU A 484 5.35 5.52 8.92
N GLU A 485 4.35 5.35 8.05
CA GLU A 485 4.49 4.43 6.92
C GLU A 485 5.71 4.73 6.03
N PRO A 486 5.94 5.98 5.56
CA PRO A 486 7.13 6.28 4.75
C PRO A 486 8.45 6.01 5.49
N ARG A 487 8.46 6.11 6.83
CA ARG A 487 9.64 5.83 7.65
C ARG A 487 9.92 4.33 7.75
N LEU A 488 8.87 3.51 7.85
CA LEU A 488 9.00 2.04 7.84
C LEU A 488 9.60 1.54 6.52
N PHE A 489 9.22 2.18 5.42
CA PHE A 489 9.68 1.87 4.06
C PHE A 489 10.79 2.84 3.58
N ALA A 490 11.82 3.04 4.41
CA ALA A 490 12.90 3.99 4.12
C ALA A 490 13.64 3.70 2.79
N ARG A 491 14.03 4.78 2.11
CA ARG A 491 14.68 4.79 0.77
C ARG A 491 15.91 3.90 0.68
N ASP A 492 16.80 3.99 1.66
CA ASP A 492 18.07 3.25 1.72
C ASP A 492 17.88 1.74 1.85
N ARG A 493 16.72 1.29 2.34
CA ARG A 493 16.39 -0.12 2.59
C ARG A 493 15.58 -0.76 1.47
N TRP A 494 14.76 0.05 0.80
CA TRP A 494 13.78 -0.38 -0.20
C TRP A 494 14.07 0.14 -1.62
N GLY A 495 15.16 0.90 -1.82
CA GLY A 495 15.60 1.34 -3.14
C GLY A 495 16.27 0.21 -3.94
N LEU A 496 16.36 0.40 -5.26
CA LEU A 496 17.04 -0.50 -6.20
C LEU A 496 18.57 -0.55 -6.05
N SER A 497 19.13 -0.08 -4.93
CA SER A 497 20.55 -0.18 -4.64
C SER A 497 20.97 -1.65 -4.69
N ARG A 498 21.82 -1.97 -5.69
CA ARG A 498 22.41 -3.28 -5.99
C ARG A 498 23.13 -3.94 -4.80
N ALA A 499 23.33 -3.23 -3.69
CA ALA A 499 24.10 -3.69 -2.55
C ALA A 499 23.39 -4.73 -1.66
N TYR A 500 22.08 -4.96 -1.82
CA TYR A 500 21.34 -5.84 -0.88
C TYR A 500 20.17 -6.63 -1.49
N ARG A 501 20.28 -7.01 -2.77
CA ARG A 501 19.49 -8.14 -3.30
C ARG A 501 20.39 -9.36 -3.38
N PRO A 502 20.06 -10.46 -2.69
CA PRO A 502 20.54 -11.77 -3.15
C PRO A 502 20.14 -11.91 -4.62
N PRO A 503 21.00 -12.44 -5.50
CA PRO A 503 20.59 -12.73 -6.86
C PRO A 503 19.46 -13.75 -6.81
N VAL A 504 18.23 -13.30 -7.09
CA VAL A 504 17.10 -14.20 -7.34
C VAL A 504 17.42 -14.87 -8.67
N GLY A 505 17.73 -16.16 -8.61
CA GLY A 505 17.91 -16.97 -9.80
C GLY A 505 16.66 -16.89 -10.66
N ALA A 506 16.82 -16.41 -11.88
CA ALA A 506 15.81 -16.53 -12.92
C ALA A 506 15.59 -18.03 -13.20
N SER A 507 14.54 -18.62 -12.63
CA SER A 507 13.97 -19.84 -13.18
C SER A 507 12.91 -19.43 -14.20
N ARG A 508 13.23 -19.75 -15.45
CA ARG A 508 12.40 -19.57 -16.66
C ARG A 508 11.02 -20.19 -16.55
#